data_AF-A0A0K2X3Y8-F1
#
_entry.id   AF-A0A0K2X3Y8-F1
#
_cell.length_a   1.000
_cell.length_b   1.000
_cell.length_c   1.000
_cell.angle_alpha   90.00
_cell.angle_beta   90.00
_cell.angle_gamma   90.00
#
_symmetry.space_group_name_H-M   'P 1'
#
loop_
_entity.id
_entity.type
_entity.pdbx_description
1 polymer ?
#
loop_
_entity_poly.entity_id
_entity_poly.type
_entity_poly.pdbx_seq_one_letter_code
_entity_poly.pdbx_strand_id
1 'polypeptide(L)'
;MLILCSTEQYHPLQTGLATADYGLTYALAKAGHKVYCITSNTYANKPINRSGATHKVKSGAIERIALEIASNLFVIEFAIVPGEPYYVWQGEVQEYQDFVKNFNCDLFITSAILTWTSDYIFDLLPQCQAKKKVLRSHGERALMHNYPKSPIFALKDWIRRLYFSPARYKKATYIPWLRAKLRQSLKYYDCVFFLHKRSHAHDYLKPYCKRVAMLPNGVFEKDICPPKTLESVLKSTIHNR
;
A
#
# COMPACT_ATOMS: atom_id res chain seq x y z
N MET A 1 15.85 -9.64 4.77
CA MET A 1 15.50 -8.19 4.71
C MET A 1 14.35 -7.95 5.66
N LEU A 2 14.29 -6.75 6.22
CA LEU A 2 13.13 -6.25 6.95
C LEU A 2 12.19 -5.54 5.97
N ILE A 3 10.96 -6.03 5.84
CA ILE A 3 9.96 -5.55 4.88
C ILE A 3 8.75 -5.03 5.65
N LEU A 4 8.28 -3.84 5.29
CA LEU A 4 7.00 -3.31 5.71
C LEU A 4 6.04 -3.32 4.51
N CYS A 5 4.90 -3.97 4.63
CA CYS A 5 3.81 -3.92 3.68
C CYS A 5 2.63 -3.17 4.31
N SER A 6 1.93 -2.34 3.55
CA SER A 6 0.71 -1.65 4.00
C SER A 6 -0.42 -1.91 3.02
N THR A 7 -1.52 -2.48 3.51
CA THR A 7 -2.73 -2.77 2.73
C THR A 7 -3.99 -2.71 3.59
N GLU A 8 -5.04 -2.09 3.09
CA GLU A 8 -6.31 -1.94 3.83
C GLU A 8 -6.92 -3.29 4.21
N GLN A 9 -6.86 -4.28 3.31
CA GLN A 9 -7.51 -5.58 3.48
C GLN A 9 -6.45 -6.68 3.45
N TYR A 10 -6.50 -7.58 4.42
CA TYR A 10 -5.50 -8.63 4.56
C TYR A 10 -6.09 -9.90 5.17
N HIS A 11 -5.30 -10.97 5.23
CA HIS A 11 -5.65 -12.22 5.92
C HIS A 11 -6.32 -11.93 7.28
N PRO A 12 -7.41 -12.60 7.67
CA PRO A 12 -8.01 -13.79 7.07
C PRO A 12 -9.06 -13.50 5.99
N LEU A 13 -9.20 -12.24 5.54
CA LEU A 13 -10.16 -11.89 4.49
C LEU A 13 -9.82 -12.62 3.18
N GLN A 14 -10.85 -13.08 2.47
CA GLN A 14 -10.75 -13.77 1.18
C GLN A 14 -11.11 -12.85 0.00
N THR A 15 -10.93 -11.54 0.15
CA THR A 15 -11.08 -10.59 -0.97
C THR A 15 -9.87 -10.70 -1.90
N GLY A 16 -10.04 -10.30 -3.16
CA GLY A 16 -8.96 -10.39 -4.15
C GLY A 16 -7.68 -9.64 -3.74
N LEU A 17 -7.82 -8.48 -3.08
CA LEU A 17 -6.68 -7.72 -2.55
C LEU A 17 -6.01 -8.46 -1.39
N ALA A 18 -6.79 -8.89 -0.41
CA ALA A 18 -6.28 -9.57 0.78
C ALA A 18 -5.53 -10.87 0.44
N THR A 19 -6.08 -11.69 -0.45
CA THR A 19 -5.44 -12.94 -0.89
C THR A 19 -4.17 -12.67 -1.69
N ALA A 20 -4.17 -11.67 -2.58
CA ALA A 20 -2.99 -11.33 -3.38
C ALA A 20 -1.85 -10.77 -2.53
N ASP A 21 -2.15 -9.95 -1.52
CA ASP A 21 -1.13 -9.37 -0.63
C ASP A 21 -0.63 -10.40 0.40
N TYR A 22 -1.52 -11.25 0.92
CA TYR A 22 -1.13 -12.36 1.78
C TYR A 22 -0.20 -13.33 1.05
N GLY A 23 -0.54 -13.73 -0.18
CA GLY A 23 0.32 -14.62 -0.97
C GLY A 23 1.73 -14.06 -1.19
N LEU A 24 1.84 -12.76 -1.49
CA LEU A 24 3.13 -12.08 -1.67
C LEU A 24 3.95 -12.05 -0.39
N THR A 25 3.36 -11.55 0.69
CA THR A 25 4.03 -11.40 1.98
C THR A 25 4.38 -12.74 2.61
N TYR A 26 3.53 -13.77 2.46
CA TYR A 26 3.81 -15.14 2.89
C TYR A 26 4.99 -15.74 2.13
N ALA A 27 5.03 -15.59 0.81
CA ALA A 27 6.13 -16.12 0.01
C ALA A 27 7.45 -15.38 0.30
N LEU A 28 7.42 -14.06 0.56
CA LEU A 28 8.57 -13.30 1.06
C LEU A 28 9.03 -13.82 2.44
N ALA A 29 8.09 -14.09 3.35
CA ALA A 29 8.43 -14.63 4.66
C ALA A 29 9.05 -16.03 4.57
N LYS A 30 8.51 -16.90 3.71
CA LYS A 30 9.05 -18.23 3.41
C LYS A 30 10.45 -18.21 2.82
N ALA A 31 10.76 -17.22 2.01
CA ALA A 31 12.11 -17.00 1.49
C ALA A 31 13.11 -16.49 2.56
N GLY A 32 12.66 -16.26 3.80
CA GLY A 32 13.51 -15.85 4.92
C GLY A 32 13.53 -14.34 5.20
N HIS A 33 12.63 -13.57 4.58
CA HIS A 33 12.47 -12.15 4.92
C HIS A 33 11.62 -11.98 6.18
N LYS A 34 11.92 -10.97 7.00
CA LYS A 34 11.05 -10.57 8.11
C LYS A 34 10.03 -9.57 7.57
N VAL A 35 8.75 -9.92 7.58
CA VAL A 35 7.69 -9.16 6.94
C VAL A 35 6.67 -8.70 7.96
N TYR A 36 6.48 -7.39 8.08
CA TYR A 36 5.39 -6.77 8.82
C TYR A 36 4.34 -6.27 7.85
N CYS A 37 3.08 -6.62 8.05
CA CYS A 37 1.95 -6.15 7.26
C CYS A 37 1.04 -5.27 8.11
N ILE A 38 0.97 -3.98 7.78
CA ILE A 38 -0.01 -3.05 8.33
C ILE A 38 -1.36 -3.28 7.65
N THR A 39 -2.43 -3.38 8.44
CA THR A 39 -3.79 -3.56 7.91
C THR A 39 -4.89 -3.12 8.87
N SER A 40 -6.13 -3.07 8.40
CA SER A 40 -7.29 -2.75 9.25
C SER A 40 -7.60 -3.89 10.24
N ASN A 41 -8.03 -3.50 11.45
CA ASN A 41 -8.63 -4.43 12.42
C ASN A 41 -10.13 -4.69 12.18
N THR A 42 -10.73 -4.02 11.20
CA THR A 42 -12.15 -4.08 10.89
C THR A 42 -12.39 -4.19 9.40
N TYR A 43 -13.49 -4.86 9.03
CA TYR A 43 -13.98 -4.93 7.65
C TYR A 43 -15.50 -4.92 7.65
N ALA A 44 -16.12 -4.07 6.84
CA ALA A 44 -17.57 -3.91 6.78
C ALA A 44 -18.23 -3.73 8.17
N ASN A 45 -17.63 -2.87 9.01
CA ASN A 45 -18.05 -2.58 10.40
C ASN A 45 -18.01 -3.78 11.36
N LYS A 46 -17.29 -4.86 11.01
CA LYS A 46 -17.08 -6.02 11.87
C LYS A 46 -15.61 -6.12 12.26
N PRO A 47 -15.28 -6.46 13.52
CA PRO A 47 -13.91 -6.74 13.92
C PRO A 47 -13.37 -7.97 13.18
N ILE A 48 -12.09 -7.94 12.88
CA ILE A 48 -11.36 -9.05 12.27
C ILE A 48 -10.59 -9.77 13.39
N ASN A 49 -10.82 -11.06 13.54
CA ASN A 49 -10.10 -11.87 14.51
C ASN A 49 -8.88 -12.53 13.85
N ARG A 50 -7.70 -12.31 14.43
CA ARG A 50 -6.44 -12.95 14.04
C ARG A 50 -5.82 -13.63 15.25
N SER A 51 -5.23 -14.80 15.03
CA SER A 51 -4.52 -15.56 16.07
C SER A 51 -3.05 -15.70 15.68
N GLY A 52 -2.16 -15.59 16.65
CA GLY A 52 -0.73 -15.69 16.43
C GLY A 52 0.05 -15.37 17.71
N ALA A 53 1.36 -15.61 17.68
CA ALA A 53 2.22 -15.19 18.78
C ALA A 53 2.31 -13.65 18.81
N THR A 54 2.24 -13.06 20.00
CA THR A 54 2.28 -11.61 20.16
C THR A 54 3.71 -11.13 20.33
N HIS A 55 4.10 -10.16 19.51
CA HIS A 55 5.39 -9.48 19.58
C HIS A 55 5.17 -7.98 19.73
N LYS A 56 6.20 -7.27 20.20
CA LYS A 56 6.24 -5.81 20.19
C LYS A 56 7.09 -5.33 19.03
N VAL A 57 6.64 -4.28 18.36
CA VAL A 57 7.39 -3.62 17.29
C VAL A 57 7.38 -2.12 17.51
N LYS A 58 8.54 -1.48 17.28
CA LYS A 58 8.71 -0.04 17.45
C LYS A 58 8.95 0.64 16.10
N SER A 59 8.39 1.84 15.96
CA SER A 59 8.64 2.76 14.86
C SER A 59 8.75 4.18 15.41
N GLY A 60 9.97 4.73 15.47
CA GLY A 60 10.21 5.98 16.19
C GLY A 60 9.74 5.89 17.64
N ALA A 61 8.85 6.79 18.05
CA ALA A 61 8.26 6.82 19.39
C ALA A 61 7.04 5.87 19.56
N ILE A 62 6.57 5.24 18.49
CA ILE A 62 5.35 4.41 18.51
C ILE A 62 5.73 2.95 18.77
N GLU A 63 5.13 2.34 19.79
CA GLU A 63 5.17 0.90 20.02
C GLU A 63 3.80 0.30 19.65
N ARG A 64 3.80 -0.78 18.86
CA ARG A 64 2.59 -1.53 18.50
C ARG A 64 2.77 -3.01 18.78
N ILE A 65 1.63 -3.70 18.87
CA ILE A 65 1.58 -5.15 18.85
C ILE A 65 1.72 -5.62 17.40
N ALA A 66 2.53 -6.66 17.21
CA ALA A 66 2.70 -7.39 15.97
C ALA A 66 2.33 -8.85 16.21
N LEU A 67 1.26 -9.33 15.56
CA LEU A 67 0.79 -10.71 15.65
C LEU A 67 1.50 -11.56 14.59
N GLU A 68 2.27 -12.55 15.01
CA GLU A 68 2.92 -13.51 14.10
C GLU A 68 1.92 -14.56 13.63
N ILE A 69 1.44 -14.41 12.39
CA ILE A 69 0.45 -15.31 11.79
C ILE A 69 1.09 -16.47 11.01
N ALA A 70 2.38 -16.36 10.69
CA ALA A 70 3.25 -17.41 10.18
C ALA A 70 4.70 -17.04 10.48
N SER A 71 5.63 -18.01 10.41
CA SER A 71 7.04 -17.75 10.66
C SER A 71 7.55 -16.58 9.82
N ASN A 72 8.13 -15.58 10.50
CA ASN A 72 8.62 -14.31 9.92
C ASN A 72 7.55 -13.40 9.29
N LEU A 73 6.25 -13.68 9.46
CA LEU A 73 5.15 -12.88 8.94
C LEU A 73 4.27 -12.36 10.08
N PHE A 74 4.28 -11.05 10.23
CA PHE A 74 3.62 -10.34 11.33
C PHE A 74 2.54 -9.40 10.80
N VAL A 75 1.44 -9.27 11.52
CA VAL A 75 0.38 -8.29 11.26
C VAL A 75 0.40 -7.21 12.33
N ILE A 76 0.35 -5.95 11.89
CA ILE A 76 0.20 -4.78 12.74
C ILE A 76 -1.14 -4.14 12.37
N GLU A 77 -2.05 -4.10 13.33
CA GLU A 77 -3.39 -3.61 13.05
C GLU A 77 -3.52 -2.12 13.35
N PHE A 78 -4.36 -1.42 12.59
CA PHE A 78 -4.81 -0.06 12.88
C PHE A 78 -6.34 0.01 12.83
N ALA A 79 -6.93 0.73 13.77
CA ALA A 79 -8.35 1.07 13.85
C ALA A 79 -8.61 2.30 12.99
N ILE A 80 -8.64 2.10 11.67
CA ILE A 80 -9.00 3.13 10.70
C ILE A 80 -10.23 2.68 9.92
N VAL A 81 -11.28 3.49 9.99
CA VAL A 81 -12.60 3.19 9.43
C VAL A 81 -13.07 4.32 8.50
N PRO A 82 -13.98 4.04 7.54
CA PRO A 82 -14.63 5.09 6.76
C PRO A 82 -15.41 6.03 7.69
N GLY A 83 -15.09 7.31 7.64
CA GLY A 83 -15.84 8.36 8.34
C GLY A 83 -16.95 8.96 7.48
N GLU A 84 -17.67 9.91 8.07
CA GLU A 84 -18.64 10.75 7.37
C GLU A 84 -18.04 12.15 7.12
N PRO A 85 -18.00 12.64 5.86
CA PRO A 85 -18.50 11.99 4.65
C PRO A 85 -17.64 10.79 4.22
N TYR A 86 -18.28 9.77 3.62
CA TYR A 86 -17.61 8.69 2.86
C TYR A 86 -16.45 9.31 2.06
N TYR A 87 -15.23 8.73 2.11
CA TYR A 87 -13.92 9.24 1.62
C TYR A 87 -13.03 10.00 2.62
N VAL A 88 -13.50 10.29 3.83
CA VAL A 88 -12.63 10.73 4.93
C VAL A 88 -12.43 9.55 5.87
N TRP A 89 -11.21 9.05 6.01
CA TRP A 89 -10.91 8.01 6.98
C TRP A 89 -10.71 8.61 8.37
N GLN A 90 -11.16 7.90 9.39
CA GLN A 90 -11.10 8.32 10.79
C GLN A 90 -10.49 7.21 11.65
N GLY A 91 -10.04 7.58 12.86
CA GLY A 91 -9.38 6.68 13.79
C GLY A 91 -7.88 6.94 13.86
N GLU A 92 -7.07 5.89 13.88
CA GLU A 92 -5.62 5.93 14.13
C GLU A 92 -4.78 6.44 12.93
N VAL A 93 -5.29 7.40 12.15
CA VAL A 93 -4.64 7.88 10.91
C VAL A 93 -3.27 8.52 11.18
N GLN A 94 -3.17 9.37 12.21
CA GLN A 94 -1.91 10.05 12.56
C GLN A 94 -0.87 9.04 13.06
N GLU A 95 -1.26 8.12 13.94
CA GLU A 95 -0.36 7.04 14.40
C GLU A 95 0.12 6.17 13.25
N TYR A 96 -0.75 5.84 12.30
CA TYR A 96 -0.37 5.11 11.09
C TYR A 96 0.68 5.86 10.27
N GLN A 97 0.43 7.15 10.02
CA GLN A 97 1.33 8.02 9.28
C GLN A 97 2.71 8.11 9.95
N ASP A 98 2.72 8.34 11.26
CA ASP A 98 3.95 8.42 12.05
C ASP A 98 4.68 7.07 12.12
N PHE A 99 3.93 5.96 12.21
CA PHE A 99 4.52 4.63 12.18
C PHE A 99 5.19 4.36 10.83
N VAL A 100 4.51 4.58 9.71
CA VAL A 100 5.09 4.34 8.37
C VAL A 100 6.27 5.26 8.09
N LYS A 101 6.18 6.54 8.47
CA LYS A 101 7.26 7.52 8.27
C LYS A 101 8.53 7.09 9.01
N ASN A 102 8.41 6.60 10.24
CA ASN A 102 9.57 6.33 11.10
C ASN A 102 10.06 4.87 11.06
N PHE A 103 9.40 3.98 10.31
CA PHE A 103 9.77 2.55 10.33
C PHE A 103 11.01 2.30 9.47
N ASN A 104 12.15 2.05 10.12
CA ASN A 104 13.40 1.74 9.44
C ASN A 104 13.36 0.32 8.87
N CYS A 105 13.15 0.20 7.56
CA CYS A 105 13.09 -1.07 6.84
C CYS A 105 13.88 -1.02 5.52
N ASP A 106 14.22 -2.19 5.00
CA ASP A 106 14.92 -2.29 3.72
C ASP A 106 13.97 -2.02 2.55
N LEU A 107 12.71 -2.42 2.68
CA LEU A 107 11.69 -2.29 1.65
C LEU A 107 10.33 -1.94 2.28
N PHE A 108 9.75 -0.84 1.82
CA PHE A 108 8.36 -0.48 2.07
C PHE A 108 7.50 -0.72 0.84
N ILE A 109 6.45 -1.53 0.99
CA ILE A 109 5.48 -1.89 -0.05
C ILE A 109 4.14 -1.25 0.30
N THR A 110 3.71 -0.29 -0.51
CA THR A 110 2.33 0.21 -0.48
C THR A 110 1.49 -0.63 -1.42
N SER A 111 0.39 -1.20 -0.96
CA SER A 111 -0.54 -1.95 -1.80
C SER A 111 -1.83 -1.17 -2.03
N ALA A 112 -2.30 -1.22 -3.28
CA ALA A 112 -3.48 -0.53 -3.78
C ALA A 112 -3.39 1.01 -3.79
N ILE A 113 -4.30 1.62 -4.52
CA ILE A 113 -4.63 3.05 -4.49
C ILE A 113 -6.10 3.19 -4.12
N LEU A 114 -6.54 4.38 -3.70
CA LEU A 114 -7.90 4.61 -3.15
C LEU A 114 -8.12 3.89 -1.81
N THR A 115 -7.06 3.68 -1.06
CA THR A 115 -7.09 3.08 0.28
C THR A 115 -6.43 4.04 1.25
N TRP A 116 -6.83 4.00 2.53
CA TRP A 116 -6.15 4.83 3.54
C TRP A 116 -4.65 4.51 3.64
N THR A 117 -4.26 3.26 3.33
CA THR A 117 -2.88 2.82 3.33
C THR A 117 -2.02 3.54 2.30
N SER A 118 -2.56 3.88 1.13
CA SER A 118 -1.84 4.65 0.10
C SER A 118 -2.04 6.16 0.22
N ASP A 119 -3.26 6.58 0.48
CA ASP A 119 -3.68 7.96 0.26
C ASP A 119 -3.09 8.92 1.30
N TYR A 120 -2.93 8.46 2.55
CA TYR A 120 -2.41 9.27 3.65
C TYR A 120 -0.88 9.30 3.73
N ILE A 121 -0.17 8.53 2.92
CA ILE A 121 1.29 8.47 2.99
C ILE A 121 1.98 9.22 1.85
N PHE A 122 1.25 9.66 0.82
CA PHE A 122 1.86 10.27 -0.38
C PHE A 122 2.77 11.45 -0.08
N ASP A 123 2.40 12.32 0.87
CA ASP A 123 3.24 13.46 1.28
C ASP A 123 4.38 13.06 2.23
N LEU A 124 4.28 11.88 2.82
CA LEU A 124 5.23 11.36 3.80
C LEU A 124 6.33 10.52 3.16
N LEU A 125 6.11 10.01 1.94
CA LEU A 125 7.08 9.20 1.20
C LEU A 125 8.51 9.80 1.17
N PRO A 126 8.72 11.11 1.00
CA PRO A 126 10.08 11.68 1.03
C PRO A 126 10.75 11.59 2.40
N GLN A 127 9.95 11.53 3.47
CA GLN A 127 10.39 11.52 4.87
C GLN A 127 10.51 10.10 5.44
N CYS A 128 9.98 9.09 4.74
CA CYS A 128 10.03 7.69 5.19
C CYS A 128 11.47 7.20 5.33
N GLN A 129 11.78 6.57 6.47
CA GLN A 129 13.08 5.93 6.75
C GLN A 129 13.36 4.67 5.93
N ALA A 130 12.36 4.15 5.21
CA ALA A 130 12.51 2.99 4.34
C ALA A 130 13.56 3.24 3.24
N LYS A 131 14.52 2.32 3.09
CA LYS A 131 15.62 2.40 2.10
C LYS A 131 15.10 2.34 0.66
N LYS A 132 14.09 1.50 0.42
CA LYS A 132 13.39 1.36 -0.86
C LYS A 132 11.89 1.42 -0.68
N LYS A 133 11.21 2.05 -1.63
CA LYS A 133 9.76 2.24 -1.64
C LYS A 133 9.18 1.72 -2.93
N VAL A 134 8.18 0.86 -2.85
CA VAL A 134 7.48 0.35 -4.03
C VAL A 134 5.96 0.47 -3.86
N LEU A 135 5.29 0.74 -4.96
CA LEU A 135 3.82 0.75 -5.03
C LEU A 135 3.38 -0.47 -5.84
N ARG A 136 2.54 -1.32 -5.25
CA ARG A 136 1.80 -2.37 -5.97
C ARG A 136 0.42 -1.83 -6.33
N SER A 137 0.25 -1.48 -7.59
CA SER A 137 -0.95 -0.82 -8.09
C SER A 137 -2.13 -1.79 -8.18
N HIS A 138 -3.18 -1.49 -7.41
CA HIS A 138 -4.51 -2.12 -7.46
C HIS A 138 -5.59 -1.04 -7.37
N GLY A 139 -6.79 -1.28 -7.89
CA GLY A 139 -7.90 -0.29 -7.82
C GLY A 139 -7.90 0.77 -8.93
N GLU A 140 -7.02 0.64 -9.92
CA GLU A 140 -6.87 1.55 -11.06
C GLU A 140 -8.15 1.79 -11.85
N ARG A 141 -9.01 0.78 -11.97
CA ARG A 141 -10.28 0.91 -12.67
C ARG A 141 -11.14 2.02 -12.06
N ALA A 142 -11.27 2.02 -10.73
CA ALA A 142 -12.01 3.04 -10.00
C ALA A 142 -11.34 4.41 -10.13
N LEU A 143 -9.99 4.46 -10.08
CA LEU A 143 -9.26 5.71 -10.29
C LEU A 143 -9.55 6.30 -11.67
N MET A 144 -9.57 5.48 -12.72
CA MET A 144 -9.68 5.94 -14.12
C MET A 144 -11.11 6.19 -14.59
N HIS A 145 -12.10 5.45 -14.07
CA HIS A 145 -13.47 5.50 -14.57
C HIS A 145 -14.43 6.37 -13.74
N ASN A 146 -14.07 6.74 -12.50
CA ASN A 146 -14.92 7.59 -11.64
C ASN A 146 -14.82 9.10 -11.94
N TYR A 147 -14.58 9.49 -13.20
CA TYR A 147 -14.52 10.90 -13.60
C TYR A 147 -15.28 11.14 -14.91
N PRO A 148 -16.02 12.26 -15.03
CA PRO A 148 -16.68 12.57 -16.27
C PRO A 148 -15.70 13.11 -17.33
N LYS A 149 -15.76 12.55 -18.53
CA LYS A 149 -14.78 12.79 -19.61
C LYS A 149 -14.96 14.12 -20.39
N SER A 150 -15.71 15.12 -19.91
CA SER A 150 -16.13 16.26 -20.76
C SER A 150 -16.15 17.62 -20.07
N PRO A 151 -15.79 18.73 -20.77
CA PRO A 151 -15.93 20.10 -20.28
C PRO A 151 -17.37 20.48 -19.91
N ILE A 152 -18.38 19.86 -20.54
CA ILE A 152 -19.80 20.02 -20.19
C ILE A 152 -20.07 19.51 -18.76
N PHE A 153 -19.38 18.44 -18.36
CA PHE A 153 -19.46 17.94 -17.00
C PHE A 153 -18.69 18.81 -16.00
N ALA A 154 -17.58 19.44 -16.40
CA ALA A 154 -16.88 20.40 -15.55
C ALA A 154 -17.77 21.63 -15.25
N LEU A 155 -18.53 22.10 -16.24
CA LEU A 155 -19.54 23.14 -16.06
C LEU A 155 -20.70 22.68 -15.18
N LYS A 156 -21.23 21.46 -15.40
CA LYS A 156 -22.25 20.87 -14.51
C LYS A 156 -21.74 20.65 -13.09
N ASP A 157 -20.47 20.28 -12.90
CA ASP A 157 -19.84 20.14 -11.59
C ASP A 157 -19.69 21.51 -10.91
N TRP A 158 -19.31 22.55 -11.66
CA TRP A 158 -19.27 23.93 -11.18
C TRP A 158 -20.66 24.45 -10.76
N ILE A 159 -21.70 24.18 -11.54
CA ILE A 159 -23.09 24.51 -11.16
C ILE A 159 -23.48 23.70 -9.91
N ARG A 160 -23.13 22.41 -9.84
CA ARG A 160 -23.39 21.58 -8.65
C ARG A 160 -22.66 22.07 -7.40
N ARG A 161 -21.48 22.68 -7.51
CA ARG A 161 -20.76 23.31 -6.37
C ARG A 161 -21.57 24.42 -5.71
N LEU A 162 -22.36 25.15 -6.49
CA LEU A 162 -23.17 26.25 -6.01
C LEU A 162 -24.47 25.77 -5.33
N TYR A 163 -24.99 24.59 -5.73
CA TYR A 163 -26.28 24.07 -5.26
C TYR A 163 -26.21 22.90 -4.27
N PHE A 164 -25.10 22.15 -4.20
CA PHE A 164 -24.99 20.95 -3.36
C PHE A 164 -24.10 21.17 -2.12
N SER A 165 -24.44 20.47 -1.03
CA SER A 165 -23.73 20.56 0.25
C SER A 165 -22.21 20.29 0.11
N PRO A 166 -21.37 20.94 0.93
CA PRO A 166 -19.90 20.78 0.90
C PRO A 166 -19.41 19.32 0.96
N ALA A 167 -20.16 18.44 1.62
CA ALA A 167 -19.88 17.02 1.72
C ALA A 167 -19.97 16.28 0.36
N ARG A 168 -20.99 16.58 -0.46
CA ARG A 168 -21.12 16.01 -1.82
C ARG A 168 -20.05 16.54 -2.78
N TYR A 169 -19.59 17.77 -2.56
CA TYR A 169 -18.52 18.36 -3.36
C TYR A 169 -17.14 17.75 -3.07
N LYS A 170 -16.82 17.47 -1.79
CA LYS A 170 -15.61 16.71 -1.42
C LYS A 170 -15.53 15.36 -2.15
N LYS A 171 -16.68 14.68 -2.32
CA LYS A 171 -16.81 13.43 -3.09
C LYS A 171 -16.50 13.58 -4.59
N ALA A 172 -16.91 14.68 -5.23
CA ALA A 172 -16.68 14.92 -6.66
C ALA A 172 -15.23 15.32 -6.97
N THR A 173 -14.56 16.02 -6.04
CA THR A 173 -13.18 16.48 -6.22
C THR A 173 -12.12 15.51 -5.72
N TYR A 174 -12.49 14.53 -4.90
CA TYR A 174 -11.57 13.54 -4.35
C TYR A 174 -10.79 12.78 -5.43
N ILE A 175 -11.44 12.25 -6.47
CA ILE A 175 -10.73 11.51 -7.55
C ILE A 175 -9.75 12.41 -8.33
N PRO A 176 -10.14 13.61 -8.80
CA PRO A 176 -9.19 14.55 -9.41
C PRO A 176 -8.02 14.93 -8.49
N TRP A 177 -8.30 15.24 -7.22
CA TRP A 177 -7.29 15.55 -6.22
C TRP A 177 -6.34 14.37 -6.03
N LEU A 178 -6.86 13.15 -5.87
CA LEU A 178 -6.06 11.95 -5.69
C LEU A 178 -5.19 11.65 -6.91
N ARG A 179 -5.70 11.82 -8.13
CA ARG A 179 -4.89 11.68 -9.35
C ARG A 179 -3.75 12.70 -9.38
N ALA A 180 -4.02 13.96 -9.02
CA ALA A 180 -2.97 14.98 -8.94
C ALA A 180 -1.92 14.61 -7.88
N LYS A 181 -2.37 14.19 -6.70
CA LYS A 181 -1.53 13.76 -5.58
C LYS A 181 -0.65 12.57 -5.95
N LEU A 182 -1.25 11.53 -6.52
CA LEU A 182 -0.57 10.32 -6.98
C LEU A 182 0.49 10.67 -8.02
N ARG A 183 0.17 11.46 -9.05
CA ARG A 183 1.16 11.89 -10.05
C ARG A 183 2.37 12.60 -9.43
N GLN A 184 2.14 13.45 -8.45
CA GLN A 184 3.22 14.17 -7.76
C GLN A 184 4.06 13.23 -6.87
N SER A 185 3.45 12.20 -6.29
CA SER A 185 4.09 11.31 -5.33
C SER A 185 4.81 10.12 -5.98
N LEU A 186 4.43 9.71 -7.19
CA LEU A 186 5.01 8.54 -7.88
C LEU A 186 6.52 8.59 -8.05
N LYS A 187 7.10 9.79 -8.17
CA LYS A 187 8.56 10.00 -8.23
C LYS A 187 9.31 9.57 -6.97
N TYR A 188 8.61 9.40 -5.83
CA TYR A 188 9.23 8.95 -4.56
C TYR A 188 9.25 7.44 -4.41
N TYR A 189 8.56 6.69 -5.26
CA TYR A 189 8.70 5.24 -5.36
C TYR A 189 9.87 4.88 -6.27
N ASP A 190 10.69 3.93 -5.82
CA ASP A 190 11.77 3.34 -6.63
C ASP A 190 11.20 2.48 -7.77
N CYS A 191 10.03 1.88 -7.57
CA CYS A 191 9.35 1.06 -8.56
C CYS A 191 7.85 1.04 -8.35
N VAL A 192 7.10 1.08 -9.44
CA VAL A 192 5.65 0.90 -9.44
C VAL A 192 5.33 -0.38 -10.20
N PHE A 193 4.71 -1.33 -9.50
CA PHE A 193 4.31 -2.61 -10.03
C PHE A 193 2.86 -2.54 -10.49
N PHE A 194 2.63 -2.89 -11.75
CA PHE A 194 1.30 -3.10 -12.32
C PHE A 194 1.04 -4.59 -12.43
N LEU A 195 -0.23 -4.99 -12.43
CA LEU A 195 -0.60 -6.40 -12.60
C LEU A 195 -0.26 -6.91 -13.99
N HIS A 196 -0.46 -6.08 -15.01
CA HIS A 196 -0.18 -6.41 -16.40
C HIS A 196 -0.08 -5.14 -17.26
N LYS A 197 0.49 -5.22 -18.46
CA LYS A 197 0.63 -4.06 -19.37
C LYS A 197 -0.71 -3.39 -19.75
N ARG A 198 -1.82 -4.12 -19.70
CA ARG A 198 -3.19 -3.61 -19.98
C ARG A 198 -3.88 -3.00 -18.75
N SER A 199 -3.13 -2.72 -17.70
CA SER A 199 -3.64 -2.15 -16.45
C SER A 199 -4.26 -0.79 -16.75
N HIS A 200 -5.46 -0.52 -16.22
CA HIS A 200 -6.25 0.66 -16.59
C HIS A 200 -5.51 1.99 -16.43
N ALA A 201 -4.60 2.08 -15.45
CA ALA A 201 -3.82 3.28 -15.18
C ALA A 201 -2.37 3.18 -15.66
N HIS A 202 -1.96 2.09 -16.33
CA HIS A 202 -0.57 1.87 -16.73
C HIS A 202 -0.03 3.02 -17.59
N ASP A 203 -0.64 3.28 -18.75
CA ASP A 203 -0.15 4.30 -19.67
C ASP A 203 -0.30 5.71 -19.10
N TYR A 204 -1.32 5.91 -18.25
CA TYR A 204 -1.57 7.18 -17.57
C TYR A 204 -0.52 7.50 -16.49
N LEU A 205 -0.11 6.52 -15.69
CA LEU A 205 0.79 6.73 -14.55
C LEU A 205 2.27 6.54 -14.92
N LYS A 206 2.58 5.69 -15.90
CA LYS A 206 3.95 5.36 -16.32
C LYS A 206 4.86 6.58 -16.53
N PRO A 207 4.42 7.70 -17.16
CA PRO A 207 5.27 8.87 -17.36
C PRO A 207 5.75 9.54 -16.06
N TYR A 208 5.08 9.29 -14.93
CA TYR A 208 5.39 9.89 -13.63
C TYR A 208 6.21 8.96 -12.72
N CYS A 209 6.44 7.72 -13.15
CA CYS A 209 7.16 6.70 -12.38
C CYS A 209 8.65 6.72 -12.74
N LYS A 210 9.53 6.55 -11.74
CA LYS A 210 10.98 6.32 -11.98
C LYS A 210 11.24 5.01 -12.72
N ARG A 211 10.54 3.96 -12.30
CA ARG A 211 10.60 2.64 -12.90
C ARG A 211 9.24 1.97 -12.79
N VAL A 212 8.89 1.22 -13.83
CA VAL A 212 7.69 0.40 -13.88
C VAL A 212 8.08 -1.05 -14.11
N ALA A 213 7.42 -1.96 -13.39
CA ALA A 213 7.58 -3.40 -13.56
C ALA A 213 6.21 -4.08 -13.45
N MET A 214 6.16 -5.38 -13.77
CA MET A 214 4.95 -6.18 -13.68
C MET A 214 5.06 -7.13 -12.48
N LEU A 215 4.02 -7.16 -11.65
CA LEU A 215 3.88 -8.12 -10.56
C LEU A 215 2.42 -8.63 -10.57
N PRO A 216 2.14 -9.77 -11.21
CA PRO A 216 0.80 -10.33 -11.23
C PRO A 216 0.32 -10.73 -9.83
N ASN A 217 -0.98 -11.04 -9.70
CA ASN A 217 -1.54 -11.49 -8.42
C ASN A 217 -1.02 -12.85 -7.99
N GLY A 218 -0.74 -13.73 -8.95
CA GLY A 218 -0.04 -14.98 -8.71
C GLY A 218 1.41 -14.70 -8.35
N VAL A 219 1.83 -15.16 -7.19
CA VAL A 219 3.21 -15.06 -6.73
C VAL A 219 3.85 -16.40 -6.99
N PHE A 220 4.73 -16.47 -7.99
CA PHE A 220 5.48 -17.70 -8.27
C PHE A 220 6.72 -17.71 -7.39
N GLU A 221 6.94 -18.79 -6.66
CA GLU A 221 8.07 -18.97 -5.74
C GLU A 221 9.42 -18.68 -6.42
N LYS A 222 9.56 -19.05 -7.71
CA LYS A 222 10.73 -18.78 -8.55
C LYS A 222 11.10 -17.30 -8.69
N ASP A 223 10.15 -16.39 -8.49
CA ASP A 223 10.34 -14.94 -8.66
C ASP A 223 10.76 -14.26 -7.34
N ILE A 224 10.86 -15.01 -6.25
CA ILE A 224 11.28 -14.50 -4.92
C ILE A 224 12.68 -15.00 -4.59
N CYS A 225 13.62 -14.06 -4.52
CA CYS A 225 14.97 -14.36 -4.09
C CYS A 225 15.07 -14.30 -2.55
N PRO A 226 15.79 -15.23 -1.91
CA PRO A 226 16.07 -15.16 -0.47
C PRO A 226 16.88 -13.90 -0.12
N PRO A 227 16.91 -13.48 1.16
CA PRO A 227 17.81 -12.43 1.62
C PRO A 227 19.24 -12.72 1.18
N LYS A 228 19.92 -11.70 0.64
CA LYS A 228 21.36 -11.78 0.39
C LYS A 228 22.08 -11.88 1.74
N THR A 229 22.40 -13.09 2.18
CA THR A 229 23.27 -13.35 3.32
C THR A 229 24.74 -13.24 2.88
N LEU A 230 25.61 -12.76 3.76
CA LEU A 230 27.06 -12.62 3.50
C LEU A 230 27.70 -13.94 3.04
N GLU A 231 27.17 -15.09 3.46
CA GLU A 231 27.62 -16.42 3.01
C GLU A 231 27.43 -16.65 1.51
N SER A 232 26.36 -16.11 0.90
CA SER A 232 26.13 -16.22 -0.54
C SER A 232 27.17 -15.42 -1.35
N VAL A 233 27.62 -14.29 -0.80
CA VAL A 233 28.68 -13.46 -1.39
C VAL A 233 30.02 -14.18 -1.28
N LEU A 234 30.34 -14.74 -0.11
CA LEU A 234 31.58 -15.50 0.09
C LEU A 234 31.66 -16.75 -0.80
N LYS A 235 30.56 -17.49 -0.98
CA LYS A 235 30.53 -18.65 -1.91
C LYS A 235 30.73 -18.24 -3.38
N SER A 236 30.20 -17.09 -3.80
CA SER A 236 30.40 -16.58 -5.17
C SER A 236 31.83 -16.09 -5.44
N THR A 237 32.55 -15.65 -4.40
CA THR A 237 33.95 -15.22 -4.51
C THR A 237 34.92 -16.41 -4.47
N ILE A 238 34.55 -17.51 -3.80
CA ILE A 238 35.37 -18.73 -3.74
C ILE A 238 35.27 -19.54 -5.05
N HIS A 239 34.15 -19.48 -5.78
CA HIS A 239 34.01 -20.15 -7.09
C HIS A 239 34.58 -19.35 -8.28
N ASN A 240 35.03 -18.11 -8.06
CA ASN A 240 35.66 -17.26 -9.07
C ASN A 240 37.14 -17.00 -8.77
N ARG A 241 37.80 -17.90 -8.03
CA ARG A 241 39.26 -17.93 -7.82
C ARG A 241 39.82 -19.25 -8.27
#